data_AF-A0A8J9S107-F1
#
_entry.id   AF-A0A8J9S107-F1
#
_cell.length_a   1.000
_cell.length_b   1.000
_cell.length_c   1.000
_cell.angle_alpha   90.00
_cell.angle_beta   90.00
_cell.angle_gamma   90.00
#
_symmetry.space_group_name_H-M   'P 1'
#
loop_
_entity.id
_entity.type
_entity.pdbx_description
1 polymer ?
#
loop_
_entity_poly.entity_id
_entity_poly.type
_entity_poly.pdbx_seq_one_letter_code
_entity_poly.pdbx_strand_id
1 'polypeptide(L)'
;MTTTTTLPETPSWGVGWTQNDMMEKDTVLVLDERDNVIGSASKKTSHVFNAQQPHGILHRAFSVFVFERQSSRMLLQQRAHSKITFPN
;
A
#
# COMPACT_ATOMS: atom_id res chain seq x y z
N MET A 1 24.37 -14.44 -35.14
CA MET A 1 23.97 -13.09 -34.70
C MET A 1 22.67 -13.24 -33.93
N THR A 2 22.73 -13.35 -32.60
CA THR A 2 21.55 -13.42 -31.73
C THR A 2 21.06 -12.00 -31.47
N THR A 3 19.93 -11.63 -32.05
CA THR A 3 19.25 -10.37 -31.78
C THR A 3 18.63 -10.44 -30.40
N THR A 4 19.23 -9.78 -29.41
CA THR A 4 18.62 -9.54 -28.10
C THR A 4 17.51 -8.52 -28.29
N THR A 5 16.26 -8.98 -28.33
CA THR A 5 15.09 -8.10 -28.25
C THR A 5 14.98 -7.59 -26.82
N THR A 6 15.44 -6.37 -26.57
CA THR A 6 15.14 -5.63 -25.33
C THR A 6 13.64 -5.36 -25.28
N LEU A 7 12.95 -5.97 -24.32
CA LEU A 7 11.56 -5.62 -24.01
C LEU A 7 11.51 -4.15 -23.57
N PRO A 8 10.47 -3.37 -23.93
CA PRO A 8 10.31 -2.04 -23.39
C PRO A 8 10.17 -2.13 -21.87
N GLU A 9 11.05 -1.43 -21.13
CA GLU A 9 10.96 -1.34 -19.68
C GLU A 9 9.67 -0.61 -19.33
N THR A 10 8.65 -1.36 -18.93
CA THR A 10 7.50 -0.78 -18.27
C THR A 10 7.98 -0.22 -16.95
N PRO A 11 7.68 1.06 -16.62
CA PRO A 11 8.05 1.62 -15.33
C PRO A 11 7.49 0.70 -14.24
N SER A 12 8.38 0.26 -13.34
CA SER A 12 7.97 -0.53 -12.20
C SER A 12 6.88 0.23 -11.43
N TRP A 13 5.87 -0.51 -10.96
CA TRP A 13 4.70 0.05 -10.30
C TRP A 13 5.11 1.00 -9.16
N GLY A 14 4.54 2.20 -9.14
CA GLY A 14 4.78 3.18 -8.08
C GLY A 14 6.11 3.96 -8.19
N VAL A 15 6.98 3.68 -9.16
CA VAL A 15 8.24 4.43 -9.32
C VAL A 15 7.95 5.88 -9.70
N GLY A 16 8.55 6.81 -8.94
CA GLY A 16 8.39 8.26 -9.14
C GLY A 16 7.09 8.85 -8.61
N TRP A 17 6.22 8.05 -8.00
CA TRP A 17 4.95 8.53 -7.45
C TRP A 17 5.19 9.29 -6.14
N THR A 18 4.57 10.47 -6.02
CA THR A 18 4.47 11.17 -4.75
C THR A 18 3.52 10.42 -3.81
N GLN A 19 3.47 10.84 -2.55
CA GLN A 19 2.50 10.25 -1.62
C GLN A 19 1.06 10.49 -2.06
N ASN A 20 0.75 11.66 -2.63
CA ASN A 20 -0.56 11.95 -3.20
C ASN A 20 -0.89 11.05 -4.38
N ASP A 21 0.08 10.82 -5.29
CA ASP A 21 -0.11 9.88 -6.40
C ASP A 21 -0.43 8.47 -5.89
N MET A 22 0.25 8.01 -4.84
CA MET A 22 -0.07 6.72 -4.21
C MET A 22 -1.46 6.69 -3.56
N MET A 23 -2.03 7.83 -3.13
CA MET A 23 -3.39 7.82 -2.57
C MET A 23 -4.45 7.74 -3.67
N GLU A 24 -4.22 8.41 -4.80
CA GLU A 24 -5.21 8.51 -5.88
C GLU A 24 -5.11 7.34 -6.88
N LYS A 25 -3.88 6.90 -7.23
CA LYS A 25 -3.64 5.91 -8.30
C LYS A 25 -3.57 4.47 -7.80
N ASP A 26 -3.23 4.25 -6.53
CA ASP A 26 -3.16 2.93 -5.92
C ASP A 26 -4.56 2.43 -5.53
N THR A 27 -4.80 1.13 -5.71
CA THR A 27 -6.09 0.48 -5.45
C THR A 27 -5.93 -0.63 -4.43
N VAL A 28 -6.86 -0.68 -3.46
CA VAL A 28 -6.92 -1.72 -2.44
C VAL A 28 -8.07 -2.69 -2.73
N LEU A 29 -7.93 -3.93 -2.25
CA LEU A 29 -8.99 -4.94 -2.32
C LEU A 29 -10.01 -4.69 -1.20
N VAL A 30 -11.26 -4.43 -1.56
CA VAL A 30 -12.36 -4.24 -0.61
C VAL A 30 -12.92 -5.59 -0.22
N LEU A 31 -13.19 -5.76 1.07
CA LEU A 31 -13.55 -7.05 1.66
C LEU A 31 -14.90 -6.99 2.39
N ASP A 32 -15.51 -8.16 2.55
CA ASP A 32 -16.47 -8.40 3.63
C ASP A 32 -15.74 -8.78 4.93
N GLU A 33 -16.50 -8.99 6.02
CA GLU A 33 -15.95 -9.35 7.33
C GLU A 33 -15.33 -10.75 7.40
N ARG A 34 -15.47 -11.55 6.33
CA ARG A 34 -14.92 -12.91 6.22
C ARG A 34 -13.71 -12.97 5.29
N ASP A 35 -13.12 -11.82 4.97
CA ASP A 35 -11.98 -11.68 4.06
C ASP A 35 -12.29 -12.15 2.62
N ASN A 36 -13.56 -12.12 2.20
CA ASN A 36 -13.90 -12.33 0.79
C ASN A 36 -13.76 -11.02 0.03
N VAL A 37 -13.14 -11.07 -1.16
CA VAL A 37 -13.02 -9.89 -2.02
C VAL A 37 -14.38 -9.57 -2.64
N ILE A 38 -14.88 -8.36 -2.39
CA ILE A 38 -16.16 -7.86 -2.92
C ILE A 38 -15.99 -6.69 -3.88
N GLY A 39 -14.75 -6.19 -4.06
CA GLY A 39 -14.46 -5.13 -5.01
C GLY A 39 -13.08 -4.50 -4.80
N SER A 40 -12.93 -3.27 -5.28
CA SER A 40 -11.73 -2.45 -5.11
C SER A 40 -12.07 -0.98 -4.91
N ALA A 41 -11.22 -0.25 -4.20
CA ALA A 41 -11.34 1.19 -4.02
C ALA A 41 -9.95 1.85 -4.13
N SER A 42 -9.89 3.16 -4.42
CA SER A 42 -8.62 3.88 -4.28
C SER A 42 -8.19 3.90 -2.82
N LYS A 43 -6.88 3.95 -2.60
CA LYS A 43 -6.31 4.04 -1.25
C LYS A 43 -6.83 5.26 -0.49
N LYS A 44 -7.03 6.38 -1.17
CA LYS A 44 -7.66 7.57 -0.58
C LYS A 44 -9.04 7.25 -0.05
N THR A 45 -9.92 6.73 -0.91
CA THR A 45 -11.32 6.49 -0.54
C THR A 45 -11.45 5.50 0.60
N SER A 46 -10.58 4.49 0.68
CA SER A 46 -10.60 3.52 1.79
C SER A 46 -10.11 4.07 3.13
N HIS A 47 -9.33 5.16 3.13
CA HIS A 47 -8.74 5.78 4.31
C HIS A 47 -9.34 7.15 4.66
N VAL A 48 -10.42 7.58 3.99
CA VAL A 48 -11.17 8.79 4.35
C VAL A 48 -12.19 8.43 5.43
N PHE A 49 -12.24 9.25 6.49
CA PHE A 49 -13.20 9.14 7.57
C PHE A 49 -14.03 10.42 7.62
N ASN A 50 -15.34 10.31 7.45
CA ASN A 50 -16.27 11.45 7.45
C ASN A 50 -17.65 11.01 7.99
N ALA A 51 -18.62 11.92 8.03
CA ALA A 51 -19.95 11.64 8.56
C ALA A 51 -20.70 10.52 7.79
N GLN A 52 -20.44 10.36 6.49
CA GLN A 52 -21.03 9.33 5.64
C GLN A 52 -20.26 8.00 5.71
N GLN A 53 -18.98 8.04 6.08
CA GLN A 53 -18.07 6.91 6.19
C GLN A 53 -17.24 6.99 7.48
N PRO A 54 -17.86 6.81 8.67
CA PRO A 54 -17.17 7.01 9.95
C PRO A 54 -16.13 5.92 10.27
N HIS A 55 -16.17 4.79 9.57
CA HIS A 55 -15.29 3.63 9.81
C HIS A 55 -14.33 3.34 8.64
N GLY A 56 -14.28 4.19 7.62
CA GLY A 56 -13.53 3.90 6.39
C GLY A 56 -14.19 2.79 5.55
N ILE A 57 -13.46 2.27 4.55
CA ILE A 57 -13.85 1.07 3.80
C ILE A 57 -12.95 -0.08 4.23
N LEU A 58 -13.55 -1.21 4.61
CA LEU A 58 -12.81 -2.43 4.95
C LEU A 58 -12.04 -2.92 3.71
N HIS A 59 -10.73 -3.03 3.85
CA HIS A 59 -9.86 -3.47 2.76
C HIS A 59 -8.71 -4.32 3.28
N ARG A 60 -8.16 -5.17 2.40
CA ARG A 60 -7.05 -6.06 2.75
C ARG A 60 -5.77 -5.27 2.97
N ALA A 61 -5.06 -5.62 4.02
CA ALA A 61 -3.72 -5.11 4.34
C ALA A 61 -2.85 -6.24 4.90
N PHE A 62 -1.55 -6.00 5.00
CA PHE A 62 -0.60 -6.92 5.63
C PHE A 62 0.35 -6.15 6.53
N SER A 63 0.93 -6.86 7.51
CA SER A 63 2.01 -6.37 8.35
C SER A 63 3.16 -7.37 8.32
N VAL A 64 4.39 -6.86 8.21
CA VAL A 64 5.61 -7.68 8.21
C VAL A 64 6.37 -7.40 9.49
N PHE A 65 6.75 -8.46 10.18
CA PHE A 65 7.61 -8.39 11.36
C PHE A 65 8.94 -9.05 11.01
N VAL A 66 10.01 -8.25 10.99
CA VAL A 66 11.36 -8.73 10.66
C VAL A 66 12.16 -8.85 11.94
N PHE A 67 12.67 -10.05 12.20
CA PHE A 67 13.51 -10.35 13.36
C PHE A 67 14.92 -10.69 12.89
N GLU A 68 15.91 -10.11 13.55
CA GLU A 68 17.29 -10.54 13.41
C GLU A 68 17.48 -11.88 14.15
N ARG A 69 18.18 -12.82 13.51
CA ARG A 69 18.14 -14.24 13.90
C ARG A 69 18.83 -14.53 15.23
N GLN A 70 19.93 -13.86 15.55
CA GLN A 70 20.78 -14.18 16.69
C GLN A 70 20.29 -13.52 17.98
N SER A 71 19.96 -12.24 17.91
CA SER A 71 19.50 -11.43 19.03
C SER A 71 17.99 -11.44 19.21
N SER A 72 17.23 -11.95 18.23
CA SER A 72 15.75 -11.89 18.19
C SER A 72 15.19 -10.46 18.25
N ARG A 73 16.00 -9.45 17.90
CA ARG A 73 15.57 -8.05 17.86
C ARG A 73 14.67 -7.81 16.66
N MET A 74 13.59 -7.07 16.89
CA MET A 74 12.63 -6.68 15.85
C MET A 74 13.02 -5.36 15.19
N LEU A 75 12.93 -5.29 13.87
CA LEU A 75 13.06 -4.03 13.13
C LEU A 75 11.82 -3.17 13.36
N LEU A 76 12.02 -1.97 13.90
CA LEU A 76 10.99 -0.94 14.00
C LEU A 76 11.16 0.09 12.89
N GLN A 77 10.05 0.55 12.33
CA GLN A 77 10.03 1.61 11.33
C GLN A 77 9.45 2.90 11.94
N GLN A 78 10.21 3.99 11.87
CA GLN A 78 9.64 5.34 11.98
C GLN A 78 9.12 5.75 10.60
N ARG A 79 7.82 6.08 10.52
CA ARG A 79 7.21 6.58 9.28
C ARG A 79 7.79 7.96 8.97
N ALA A 80 7.98 8.28 7.69
CA ALA A 80 8.43 9.61 7.28
C ALA A 80 7.32 10.66 7.49
N HIS A 81 7.73 11.92 7.67
CA HIS A 81 6.82 13.05 7.85
C HIS A 81 5.88 13.25 6.64
N SER A 82 6.31 12.83 5.44
CA SER A 82 5.54 12.94 4.21
C SER A 82 4.40 11.91 4.07
N LYS A 83 4.24 10.99 5.02
CA LYS A 83 3.14 10.01 5.02
C LYS A 83 1.83 10.68 5.43
N ILE A 84 0.78 10.53 4.64
CA ILE A 84 -0.54 11.12 4.90
C ILE A 84 -1.19 10.50 6.13
N THR A 85 -1.10 9.17 6.29
CA THR A 85 -1.56 8.49 7.51
C THR A 85 -0.41 8.29 8.49
N PHE A 86 -0.61 8.71 9.74
CA PHE A 86 0.33 8.54 10.85
C PHE A 86 1.79 8.94 10.54
N PRO A 87 2.08 10.21 10.19
CA PRO A 87 3.45 10.71 9.99
C PRO A 87 4.22 10.83 11.31
N ASN A 88 5.56 10.67 11.25
CA ASN A 88 6.51 10.91 12.35
C ASN A 88 7.85 11.44 11.81
#